data_AF-A0A022RV23-F1
#
_entry.id   AF-A0A022RV23-F1
#
_cell.length_a   1.000
_cell.length_b   1.000
_cell.length_c   1.000
_cell.angle_alpha   90.00
_cell.angle_beta   90.00
_cell.angle_gamma   90.00
#
_symmetry.space_group_name_H-M   'P 1'
#
loop_
_entity.id
_entity.type
_entity.pdbx_description
1 polymer ?
#
loop_
_entity_poly.entity_id
_entity_poly.type
_entity_poly.pdbx_seq_one_letter_code
_entity_poly.pdbx_strand_id
1 'polypeptide(L)'
;VNIPCITRMCMTGVSSPSLFGYRSNPPINRGRHTKYTSTLIKYECNTIDPFDAKKKRMQFTSIAKLQGAVVALSLQGALAVIQEIDSCLTIKAVSSSRAVPSVSSKFFKEYFVQLNGEILLVFLINQKTASVVDKVEIFRLRFPDLKLIKVENIQGKTLFVDQCHNRVSSVQTGYRGNCIYFNQGSENERCKYDLVSDCISPA
;
A
#
# COMPACT_ATOMS: atom_id res chain seq x y z
N VAL A 1 -20.70 19.87 15.66
CA VAL A 1 -19.38 19.76 16.33
C VAL A 1 -18.43 19.09 15.36
N ASN A 2 -17.44 19.80 14.80
CA ASN A 2 -16.40 19.17 13.99
C ASN A 2 -15.48 18.40 14.95
N ILE A 3 -15.63 17.08 15.00
CA ILE A 3 -14.71 16.22 15.73
C ILE A 3 -13.38 16.26 14.97
N PRO A 4 -12.27 16.68 15.60
CA PRO A 4 -10.98 16.71 14.93
C PRO A 4 -10.55 15.29 14.56
N CYS A 5 -10.53 14.99 13.27
CA CYS A 5 -10.16 13.69 12.71
C CYS A 5 -8.73 13.73 12.13
N ILE A 6 -8.09 12.57 12.06
CA ILE A 6 -6.81 12.41 11.38
C ILE A 6 -6.97 12.76 9.91
N THR A 7 -6.29 13.84 9.50
CA THR A 7 -6.36 14.35 8.13
C THR A 7 -5.37 13.65 7.23
N ARG A 8 -4.22 13.23 7.76
CA ARG A 8 -3.19 12.52 6.99
C ARG A 8 -2.52 11.45 7.83
N MET A 9 -2.22 10.31 7.22
CA MET A 9 -1.39 9.27 7.83
C MET A 9 -0.25 8.93 6.88
N CYS A 10 0.94 8.76 7.42
CA CYS A 10 2.18 8.48 6.71
C CYS A 10 2.96 7.39 7.45
N MET A 11 3.79 6.66 6.73
CA MET A 11 4.83 5.83 7.32
C MET A 11 6.20 6.49 7.16
N THR A 12 7.07 6.32 8.13
CA THR A 12 8.47 6.76 8.03
C THR A 12 9.42 5.66 8.47
N GLY A 13 10.60 5.61 7.84
CA GLY A 13 11.69 4.69 8.20
C GLY A 13 11.45 3.27 7.66
N VAL A 14 12.40 2.74 6.91
CA VAL A 14 12.31 1.38 6.33
C VAL A 14 12.75 0.31 7.35
N SER A 15 13.65 0.67 8.27
CA SER A 15 14.22 -0.21 9.30
C SER A 15 13.46 -0.20 10.63
N SER A 16 12.72 0.88 10.90
CA SER A 16 11.89 1.07 12.10
C SER A 16 10.57 1.75 11.70
N PRO A 17 9.72 1.09 10.88
CA PRO A 17 8.53 1.71 10.35
C PRO A 17 7.61 2.14 11.49
N SER A 18 7.48 3.45 11.63
CA SER A 18 6.59 4.10 12.58
C SER A 18 5.49 4.79 11.79
N LEU A 19 4.26 4.53 12.20
CA LEU A 19 3.07 5.09 11.59
C LEU A 19 2.79 6.41 12.29
N PHE A 20 2.70 7.49 11.52
CA PHE A 20 2.38 8.82 12.06
C PHE A 20 1.11 9.36 11.41
N GLY A 21 0.24 9.93 12.23
CA GLY A 21 -0.93 10.68 11.82
C GLY A 21 -0.73 12.17 12.07
N TYR A 22 -1.32 13.01 11.22
CA TYR A 22 -1.54 14.42 11.50
C TYR A 22 -3.02 14.61 11.77
N ARG A 23 -3.35 15.16 12.94
CA ARG A 23 -4.71 15.60 13.28
C ARG A 23 -4.77 17.11 13.15
N SER A 24 -5.76 17.61 12.41
CA SER A 24 -6.00 19.05 12.35
C SER A 24 -6.63 19.52 13.66
N ASN A 25 -6.06 20.54 14.27
CA ASN A 25 -6.62 21.15 15.46
C ASN A 25 -7.73 22.15 15.07
N PRO A 26 -8.68 22.45 15.98
CA PRO A 26 -9.63 23.52 15.76
C PRO A 26 -8.92 24.85 15.43
N PRO A 27 -9.47 25.66 14.49
CA PRO A 27 -8.88 26.93 14.13
C PRO A 27 -8.83 27.85 15.35
N ILE A 28 -7.67 28.46 15.59
CA ILE A 28 -7.48 29.44 16.66
C ILE A 28 -7.61 30.82 16.06
N ASN A 29 -8.67 31.55 16.43
CA ASN A 29 -8.89 32.92 15.99
C ASN A 29 -8.16 33.90 16.92
N ARG A 30 -7.21 34.67 16.38
CA ARG A 30 -6.59 35.80 17.08
C ARG A 30 -6.86 37.07 16.27
N GLY A 31 -7.95 37.77 16.61
CA GLY A 31 -8.37 38.98 15.89
C GLY A 31 -8.67 38.70 14.42
N ARG A 32 -8.01 39.42 13.50
CA ARG A 32 -8.17 39.25 12.04
C ARG A 32 -7.46 38.02 11.45
N HIS A 33 -6.71 37.27 12.25
CA HIS A 33 -5.94 36.11 11.77
C HIS A 33 -6.51 34.79 12.31
N THR A 34 -6.81 33.86 11.40
CA THR A 34 -7.14 32.47 11.73
C THR A 34 -5.88 31.62 11.61
N LYS A 35 -5.48 30.94 12.69
CA LYS A 35 -4.33 30.02 12.67
C LYS A 35 -4.82 28.58 12.61
N TYR A 36 -4.32 27.83 11.63
CA TYR A 36 -4.51 26.39 11.52
C TYR A 36 -3.24 25.69 12.03
N THR A 37 -3.40 24.75 12.96
CA THR A 37 -2.30 23.91 13.46
C THR A 37 -2.66 22.43 13.31
N SER A 38 -1.64 21.57 13.32
CA SER A 38 -1.84 20.13 13.35
C SER A 38 -1.02 19.52 14.48
N THR A 39 -1.54 18.44 15.05
CA THR A 39 -0.87 17.64 16.07
C THR A 39 -0.36 16.37 15.42
N LEU A 40 0.93 16.08 15.59
CA LEU A 40 1.55 14.83 15.18
C LEU A 40 1.16 13.74 16.19
N ILE A 41 0.64 12.63 15.69
CA ILE A 41 0.27 11.45 16.45
C ILE A 41 1.19 10.33 16.01
N LYS A 42 2.00 9.83 16.94
CA LYS A 42 2.79 8.62 16.71
C LYS A 42 1.94 7.41 17.09
N TYR A 43 1.87 6.43 16.19
CA TYR A 43 1.26 5.15 16.49
C TYR A 43 2.34 4.09 16.70
N GLU A 44 2.35 3.52 17.90
CA GLU A 44 3.15 2.36 18.23
C GLU A 44 2.25 1.14 18.24
N CYS A 45 2.47 0.24 17.28
CA CYS A 45 1.68 -0.96 17.17
C CYS A 45 2.11 -1.96 18.25
N ASN A 46 1.18 -2.31 19.15
CA ASN A 46 1.38 -3.36 20.15
C ASN A 46 0.79 -4.71 19.73
N THR A 47 0.16 -4.79 18.55
CA THR A 47 -0.47 -6.01 18.05
C THR A 47 0.59 -6.95 17.49
N ILE A 48 0.53 -8.21 17.90
CA ILE A 48 1.41 -9.27 17.39
C ILE A 48 1.03 -9.59 15.94
N ASP A 49 2.03 -9.72 15.08
CA ASP A 49 1.81 -10.16 13.71
C ASP A 49 1.48 -11.66 13.70
N PRO A 50 0.30 -12.07 13.17
CA PRO A 50 -0.12 -13.47 13.18
C PRO A 50 0.77 -14.35 12.29
N PHE A 51 1.53 -13.77 11.36
CA PHE A 51 2.40 -14.50 10.44
C PHE A 51 3.89 -14.40 10.80
N ASP A 52 4.23 -13.70 11.90
CA ASP A 52 5.61 -13.68 12.41
C ASP A 52 5.88 -14.88 13.31
N ALA A 53 6.79 -15.76 12.89
CA ALA A 53 7.16 -16.96 13.65
C ALA A 53 7.73 -16.65 15.05
N LYS A 54 8.33 -15.47 15.24
CA LYS A 54 8.90 -15.02 16.53
C LYS A 54 7.88 -14.24 17.36
N LYS A 55 6.61 -14.18 16.91
CA LYS A 55 5.53 -13.41 17.55
C LYS A 55 5.95 -11.95 17.78
N LYS A 56 6.64 -11.35 16.83
CA LYS A 56 6.96 -9.92 16.88
C LYS A 56 5.71 -9.09 16.63
N ARG A 57 5.76 -7.83 17.10
CA ARG A 57 4.74 -6.84 16.80
C ARG A 57 4.69 -6.56 15.29
N MET A 58 3.52 -6.24 14.77
CA MET A 58 3.36 -5.84 13.38
C MET A 58 4.22 -4.63 13.06
N GLN A 59 4.97 -4.75 11.98
CA GLN A 59 5.71 -3.66 11.35
C GLN A 59 5.06 -3.41 10.00
N PHE A 60 4.52 -2.22 9.77
CA PHE A 60 3.85 -1.92 8.51
C PHE A 60 4.87 -1.54 7.44
N THR A 61 4.68 -2.00 6.20
CA THR A 61 5.49 -1.68 5.02
C THR A 61 4.77 -0.74 4.06
N SER A 62 3.45 -0.69 4.10
CA SER A 62 2.64 0.21 3.27
C SER A 62 1.29 0.51 3.91
N ILE A 63 0.69 1.64 3.52
CA ILE A 63 -0.66 2.04 3.92
C ILE A 63 -1.43 2.65 2.75
N ALA A 64 -2.75 2.51 2.77
CA ALA A 64 -3.66 3.18 1.86
C ALA A 64 -4.96 3.54 2.58
N LYS A 65 -5.62 4.62 2.16
CA LYS A 65 -6.92 5.03 2.72
C LYS A 65 -8.05 4.40 1.90
N LEU A 66 -8.99 3.74 2.57
CA LEU A 66 -10.16 3.15 1.94
C LEU A 66 -11.40 3.37 2.82
N GLN A 67 -12.43 4.00 2.25
CA GLN A 67 -13.74 4.20 2.90
C GLN A 67 -13.65 4.76 4.34
N GLY A 68 -12.77 5.74 4.57
CA GLY A 68 -12.60 6.38 5.88
C GLY A 68 -11.72 5.61 6.88
N ALA A 69 -11.28 4.40 6.53
CA ALA A 69 -10.29 3.63 7.28
C ALA A 69 -8.91 3.70 6.62
N VAL A 70 -7.88 3.38 7.39
CA VAL A 70 -6.54 3.12 6.85
C VAL A 70 -6.34 1.61 6.80
N VAL A 71 -6.01 1.09 5.63
CA VAL A 71 -5.56 -0.29 5.49
C VAL A 71 -4.03 -0.27 5.44
N ALA A 72 -3.40 -1.11 6.26
CA ALA A 72 -1.96 -1.24 6.33
C ALA A 72 -1.54 -2.66 5.95
N LEU A 73 -0.41 -2.79 5.26
CA LEU A 73 0.25 -4.05 4.97
C LEU A 73 1.45 -4.22 5.90
N SER A 74 1.56 -5.36 6.58
CA SER A 74 2.69 -5.68 7.44
C SER A 74 3.86 -6.28 6.65
N LEU A 75 5.05 -6.25 7.25
CA LEU A 75 6.27 -6.89 6.74
C LEU A 75 6.10 -8.40 6.56
N GLN A 76 5.32 -9.04 7.41
CA GLN A 76 4.99 -10.45 7.26
C GLN A 76 3.77 -10.67 6.37
N GLY A 77 3.23 -9.64 5.71
CA GLY A 77 2.12 -9.76 4.77
C GLY A 77 0.73 -9.82 5.42
N ALA A 78 0.57 -9.44 6.69
CA ALA A 78 -0.76 -9.26 7.28
C ALA A 78 -1.37 -7.95 6.77
N LEU A 79 -2.65 -7.96 6.41
CA LEU A 79 -3.40 -6.73 6.19
C LEU A 79 -4.09 -6.35 7.50
N ALA A 80 -4.07 -5.07 7.85
CA ALA A 80 -4.73 -4.55 9.05
C ALA A 80 -5.59 -3.35 8.72
N VAL A 81 -6.77 -3.26 9.32
CA VAL A 81 -7.60 -2.04 9.31
C VAL A 81 -7.28 -1.24 10.55
N ILE A 82 -6.77 -0.03 10.35
CA ILE A 82 -6.49 0.95 11.39
C ILE A 82 -7.55 2.05 11.32
N GLN A 83 -8.19 2.33 12.45
CA GLN A 83 -9.17 3.40 12.59
C GLN A 83 -8.84 4.26 13.81
N GLU A 84 -9.26 5.51 13.76
CA GLU A 84 -9.24 6.40 14.91
C GLU A 84 -10.50 6.20 15.74
N ILE A 85 -10.33 5.83 17.01
CA ILE A 85 -11.39 5.69 18.01
C ILE A 85 -10.94 6.49 19.22
N ASP A 86 -11.77 7.41 19.71
CA ASP A 86 -11.45 8.20 20.92
C ASP A 86 -10.06 8.85 20.87
N SER A 87 -9.71 9.41 19.71
CA SER A 87 -8.39 10.01 19.44
C SER A 87 -7.20 9.05 19.47
N CYS A 88 -7.44 7.74 19.50
CA CYS A 88 -6.43 6.69 19.48
C CYS A 88 -6.50 5.88 18.18
N LEU A 89 -5.35 5.65 17.56
CA LEU A 89 -5.24 4.76 16.42
C LEU A 89 -5.32 3.31 16.91
N THR A 90 -6.25 2.55 16.36
CA THR A 90 -6.57 1.19 16.82
C THR A 90 -6.71 0.26 15.64
N ILE A 91 -6.13 -0.94 15.74
CA ILE A 91 -6.33 -2.02 14.78
C ILE A 91 -7.71 -2.64 15.05
N LYS A 92 -8.59 -2.56 14.07
CA LYS A 92 -9.96 -3.09 14.12
C LYS A 92 -10.09 -4.51 13.59
N ALA A 93 -9.26 -4.84 12.60
CA ALA A 93 -9.29 -6.13 11.93
C ALA A 93 -7.90 -6.45 11.38
N VAL A 94 -7.61 -7.74 11.29
CA VAL A 94 -6.39 -8.30 10.72
C VAL A 94 -6.79 -9.42 9.77
N SER A 95 -6.13 -9.56 8.62
CA SER A 95 -6.41 -10.63 7.67
C SER A 95 -6.09 -12.00 8.27
N SER A 96 -6.92 -12.99 7.93
CA SER A 96 -6.68 -14.39 8.30
C SER A 96 -5.64 -15.07 7.41
N SER A 97 -5.32 -14.47 6.26
CA SER A 97 -4.33 -14.97 5.31
C SER A 97 -3.22 -13.95 5.08
N ARG A 98 -2.03 -14.49 4.79
CA ARG A 98 -0.87 -13.71 4.37
C ARG A 98 -1.04 -13.23 2.93
N ALA A 99 -0.65 -11.99 2.67
CA ALA A 99 -0.47 -11.44 1.34
C ALA A 99 0.83 -11.95 0.73
N VAL A 100 0.73 -12.99 -0.11
CA VAL A 100 1.86 -13.57 -0.86
C VAL A 100 1.45 -13.85 -2.31
N PRO A 101 2.41 -13.94 -3.24
CA PRO A 101 2.15 -14.46 -4.58
C PRO A 101 1.55 -15.87 -4.54
N SER A 102 0.71 -16.19 -5.53
CA SER A 102 0.10 -17.52 -5.67
C SER A 102 1.03 -18.56 -6.30
N VAL A 103 2.13 -18.10 -6.90
CA VAL A 103 3.15 -18.93 -7.54
C VAL A 103 4.43 -18.98 -6.71
N SER A 104 5.23 -20.03 -6.88
CA SER A 104 6.54 -20.13 -6.25
C SER A 104 7.45 -18.97 -6.67
N SER A 105 8.09 -18.33 -5.70
CA SER A 105 8.98 -17.19 -5.91
C SER A 105 10.26 -17.37 -5.11
N LYS A 106 11.42 -17.03 -5.69
CA LYS A 106 12.65 -16.87 -4.91
C LYS A 106 12.65 -15.51 -4.20
N PHE A 107 12.28 -14.49 -4.96
CA PHE A 107 12.11 -13.13 -4.48
C PHE A 107 10.82 -12.57 -5.06
N PHE A 108 10.20 -11.65 -4.35
CA PHE A 108 9.16 -10.83 -4.90
C PHE A 108 9.20 -9.46 -4.24
N LYS A 109 8.59 -8.48 -4.90
CA LYS A 109 8.41 -7.14 -4.39
C LYS A 109 6.95 -6.76 -4.51
N GLU A 110 6.38 -6.30 -3.43
CA GLU A 110 4.97 -5.94 -3.35
C GLU A 110 4.74 -4.43 -3.38
N TYR A 111 3.68 -4.00 -4.07
CA TYR A 111 3.25 -2.61 -4.16
C TYR A 111 1.80 -2.50 -3.75
N PHE A 112 1.54 -1.68 -2.73
CA PHE A 112 0.21 -1.43 -2.22
C PHE A 112 -0.31 -0.10 -2.80
N VAL A 113 -1.31 -0.20 -3.67
CA VAL A 113 -1.71 0.89 -4.58
C VAL A 113 -3.18 1.19 -4.43
N GLN A 114 -3.53 2.47 -4.43
CA GLN A 114 -4.92 2.90 -4.57
C GLN A 114 -5.22 3.27 -6.02
N LEU A 115 -6.24 2.66 -6.62
CA LEU A 115 -6.69 2.94 -7.98
C LEU A 115 -8.22 2.97 -8.02
N ASN A 116 -8.82 4.07 -8.49
CA ASN A 116 -10.28 4.26 -8.59
C ASN A 116 -11.07 3.94 -7.31
N GLY A 117 -10.50 4.26 -6.14
CA GLY A 117 -11.14 3.95 -4.85
C GLY A 117 -11.03 2.49 -4.42
N GLU A 118 -10.38 1.63 -5.21
CA GLU A 118 -9.98 0.27 -4.82
C GLU A 118 -8.53 0.26 -4.33
N ILE A 119 -8.19 -0.75 -3.54
CA ILE A 119 -6.80 -1.05 -3.20
C ILE A 119 -6.38 -2.29 -3.99
N LEU A 120 -5.26 -2.16 -4.70
CA LEU A 120 -4.60 -3.22 -5.43
C LEU A 120 -3.25 -3.54 -4.75
N LEU A 121 -2.94 -4.82 -4.68
CA LEU A 121 -1.63 -5.33 -4.31
C LEU A 121 -0.98 -5.94 -5.54
N VAL A 122 0.12 -5.36 -6.00
CA VAL A 122 0.88 -5.85 -7.16
C VAL A 122 2.12 -6.57 -6.65
N PHE A 123 2.35 -7.79 -7.09
CA PHE A 123 3.58 -8.53 -6.88
C PHE A 123 4.39 -8.57 -8.17
N LEU A 124 5.62 -8.07 -8.12
CA LEU A 124 6.65 -8.36 -9.11
C LEU A 124 7.42 -9.59 -8.62
N ILE A 125 7.43 -10.66 -9.40
CA ILE A 125 7.85 -11.98 -8.96
C ILE A 125 9.07 -12.44 -9.75
N ASN A 126 10.10 -12.82 -9.01
CA ASN A 126 11.38 -13.31 -9.50
C ASN A 126 11.47 -14.80 -9.19
N GLN A 127 11.32 -15.65 -10.21
CA GLN A 127 11.33 -17.10 -10.07
C GLN A 127 12.73 -17.68 -10.34
N LYS A 128 13.43 -17.13 -11.34
CA LYS A 128 14.71 -17.64 -11.82
C LYS A 128 15.88 -16.95 -11.14
N THR A 129 15.94 -15.61 -11.23
CA THR A 129 17.04 -14.77 -10.74
C THR A 129 16.51 -13.60 -9.91
N ALA A 130 17.35 -13.03 -9.04
CA ALA A 130 16.95 -11.92 -8.16
C ALA A 130 16.77 -10.57 -8.90
N SER A 131 17.22 -10.46 -10.15
CA SER A 131 17.22 -9.20 -10.91
C SER A 131 16.13 -9.12 -11.98
N VAL A 132 15.59 -10.25 -12.44
CA VAL A 132 14.63 -10.32 -13.54
C VAL A 132 13.25 -10.69 -13.01
N VAL A 133 12.25 -9.86 -13.33
CA VAL A 133 10.84 -10.16 -13.03
C VAL A 133 10.35 -11.16 -14.05
N ASP A 134 10.02 -12.37 -13.60
CA ASP A 134 9.50 -13.46 -14.44
C ASP A 134 7.97 -13.41 -14.55
N LYS A 135 7.29 -12.93 -13.51
CA LYS A 135 5.82 -12.87 -13.44
C LYS A 135 5.36 -11.62 -12.70
N VAL A 136 4.13 -11.20 -13.00
CA VAL A 136 3.44 -10.15 -12.26
C VAL A 136 2.09 -10.70 -11.83
N GLU A 137 1.73 -10.49 -10.57
CA GLU A 137 0.39 -10.81 -10.08
C GLU A 137 -0.26 -9.59 -9.45
N ILE A 138 -1.57 -9.48 -9.61
CA ILE A 138 -2.33 -8.33 -9.15
C ILE A 138 -3.52 -8.86 -8.38
N PHE A 139 -3.69 -8.35 -7.17
CA PHE A 139 -4.79 -8.71 -6.31
C PHE A 139 -5.56 -7.47 -5.91
N ARG A 140 -6.89 -7.53 -6.01
CA ARG A 140 -7.77 -6.53 -5.45
C ARG A 140 -8.11 -6.90 -4.01
N LEU A 141 -8.01 -5.92 -3.12
CA LEU A 141 -8.49 -6.04 -1.76
C LEU A 141 -10.02 -5.97 -1.71
N ARG A 142 -10.65 -7.02 -1.20
CA ARG A 142 -12.05 -7.01 -0.78
C ARG A 142 -12.15 -6.48 0.63
N PHE A 143 -12.81 -5.34 0.78
CA PHE A 143 -13.11 -4.72 2.06
C PHE A 143 -14.59 -4.96 2.41
N PRO A 144 -14.97 -5.23 3.69
CA PRO A 144 -14.13 -5.22 4.89
C PRO A 144 -13.41 -6.54 5.20
N ASP A 145 -13.65 -7.61 4.44
CA ASP A 145 -13.16 -8.97 4.74
C ASP A 145 -11.64 -9.16 4.74
N LEU A 146 -10.89 -8.17 4.25
CA LEU A 146 -9.43 -8.22 4.08
C LEU A 146 -8.94 -9.40 3.24
N LYS A 147 -9.74 -9.81 2.24
CA LYS A 147 -9.39 -10.88 1.30
C LYS A 147 -8.79 -10.31 0.03
N LEU A 148 -7.70 -10.91 -0.44
CA LEU A 148 -7.08 -10.58 -1.71
C LEU A 148 -7.66 -11.47 -2.81
N ILE A 149 -8.19 -10.85 -3.88
CA ILE A 149 -8.75 -11.54 -5.04
C ILE A 149 -7.85 -11.28 -6.23
N LYS A 150 -7.30 -12.31 -6.87
CA LYS A 150 -6.51 -12.14 -8.09
C LYS A 150 -7.37 -11.50 -9.18
N VAL A 151 -6.83 -10.53 -9.91
CA VAL A 151 -7.50 -9.84 -11.01
C VAL A 151 -6.69 -9.96 -12.30
N GLU A 152 -7.41 -10.11 -13.41
CA GLU A 152 -6.84 -10.26 -14.75
C GLU A 152 -6.92 -8.96 -15.56
N ASN A 153 -7.60 -7.93 -15.06
CA ASN A 153 -7.64 -6.61 -15.67
C ASN A 153 -7.70 -5.52 -14.60
N ILE A 154 -7.31 -4.30 -14.99
CA ILE A 154 -7.37 -3.09 -14.15
C ILE A 154 -8.22 -2.03 -14.84
N GLN A 155 -9.35 -2.46 -15.42
CA GLN A 155 -10.35 -1.58 -16.05
C GLN A 155 -9.76 -0.61 -17.10
N GLY A 156 -8.80 -1.08 -17.90
CA GLY A 156 -8.17 -0.29 -18.96
C GLY A 156 -7.23 0.81 -18.46
N LYS A 157 -6.82 0.78 -17.18
CA LYS A 157 -5.85 1.73 -16.62
C LYS A 157 -4.42 1.26 -16.79
N THR A 158 -3.49 2.18 -16.60
CA THR A 158 -2.05 1.92 -16.60
C THR A 158 -1.50 2.27 -15.23
N LEU A 159 -0.73 1.36 -14.63
CA LEU A 159 -0.03 1.59 -13.37
C LEU A 159 1.47 1.69 -13.61
N PHE A 160 2.11 2.68 -12.99
CA PHE A 160 3.56 2.78 -12.94
C PHE A 160 4.03 2.46 -11.53
N VAL A 161 4.81 1.40 -11.35
CA VAL A 161 5.38 1.05 -10.04
C VAL A 161 6.89 1.28 -10.07
N ASP A 162 7.36 2.24 -9.28
CA ASP A 162 8.80 2.53 -9.16
C ASP A 162 9.41 1.72 -8.02
N GLN A 163 10.44 0.94 -8.35
CA GLN A 163 11.23 0.15 -7.40
C GLN A 163 11.94 0.99 -6.34
N CYS A 164 12.27 2.25 -6.61
CA CYS A 164 13.11 3.04 -5.71
C CYS A 164 12.32 3.82 -4.64
N HIS A 165 11.03 4.10 -4.85
CA HIS A 165 10.29 5.06 -4.01
C HIS A 165 8.92 4.61 -3.53
N ASN A 166 8.48 3.38 -3.80
CA ASN A 166 7.08 2.96 -3.57
C ASN A 166 6.07 3.99 -4.09
N ARG A 167 6.43 4.69 -5.18
CA ARG A 167 5.59 5.71 -5.81
C ARG A 167 4.81 5.05 -6.92
N VAL A 168 3.50 5.29 -6.89
CA VAL A 168 2.60 4.80 -7.92
C VAL A 168 1.83 5.97 -8.50
N SER A 169 1.85 6.07 -9.82
CA SER A 169 1.00 6.99 -10.58
C SER A 169 0.12 6.18 -11.53
N SER A 170 -1.11 6.63 -11.67
CA SER A 170 -2.01 6.19 -12.74
C SER A 170 -2.21 7.36 -13.68
N VAL A 171 -1.81 7.22 -14.93
CA VAL A 171 -2.02 8.25 -15.96
C VAL A 171 -3.16 7.80 -16.86
N GLN A 172 -4.09 8.71 -17.14
CA GLN A 172 -5.18 8.48 -18.08
C GLN A 172 -4.91 9.19 -19.41
N THR A 173 -3.76 8.98 -20.03
CA THR A 173 -3.45 9.53 -21.37
C THR A 173 -2.37 8.69 -22.08
N GLY A 174 -2.55 8.44 -23.38
CA GLY A 174 -1.53 7.97 -24.34
C GLY A 174 -1.04 6.51 -24.25
N TYR A 175 -1.04 5.88 -23.08
CA TYR A 175 -0.53 4.52 -22.87
C TYR A 175 -1.61 3.45 -23.08
N ARG A 176 -1.20 2.22 -23.45
CA ARG A 176 -2.12 1.07 -23.51
C ARG A 176 -2.69 0.79 -22.11
N GLY A 177 -4.01 0.67 -22.04
CA GLY A 177 -4.71 0.25 -20.83
C GLY A 177 -4.38 -1.20 -20.45
N ASN A 178 -4.69 -1.59 -19.21
CA ASN A 178 -4.39 -2.91 -18.65
C ASN A 178 -2.90 -3.27 -18.68
N CYS A 179 -2.04 -2.31 -18.34
CA CYS A 179 -0.60 -2.52 -18.28
C CYS A 179 0.01 -2.04 -16.96
N ILE A 180 1.08 -2.70 -16.52
CA ILE A 180 1.93 -2.28 -15.41
C ILE A 180 3.33 -1.99 -15.94
N TYR A 181 3.81 -0.78 -15.72
CA TYR A 181 5.16 -0.37 -16.04
C TYR A 181 6.01 -0.40 -14.77
N PHE A 182 7.20 -0.99 -14.86
CA PHE A 182 8.13 -1.10 -13.74
C PHE A 182 9.57 -1.04 -14.24
N ASN A 183 10.50 -0.64 -13.37
CA ASN A 183 11.93 -0.71 -13.68
C ASN A 183 12.43 -2.13 -13.39
N GLN A 184 13.32 -2.65 -14.22
CA GLN A 184 13.99 -3.93 -14.04
C GLN A 184 15.45 -3.72 -13.62
N GLY A 185 15.88 -4.46 -12.59
CA GLY A 185 17.26 -4.44 -12.10
C GLY A 185 17.77 -3.06 -11.64
N SER A 186 19.09 -2.94 -11.57
CA SER A 186 19.81 -1.69 -11.22
C SER A 186 20.00 -0.74 -12.40
N GLU A 187 19.70 -1.20 -13.62
CA GLU A 187 20.00 -0.48 -14.87
C GLU A 187 18.88 0.46 -15.32
N ASN A 188 17.79 0.59 -14.54
CA ASN A 188 16.63 1.43 -14.85
C ASN A 188 15.96 1.11 -16.20
N GLU A 189 16.15 -0.09 -16.75
CA GLU A 189 15.41 -0.53 -17.92
C GLU A 189 13.92 -0.60 -17.57
N ARG A 190 13.07 0.07 -18.36
CA ARG A 190 11.62 0.01 -18.15
C ARG A 190 11.06 -1.22 -18.86
N CYS A 191 10.27 -1.97 -18.12
CA CYS A 191 9.48 -3.07 -18.61
C CYS A 191 8.00 -2.75 -18.50
N LYS A 192 7.22 -3.40 -19.37
CA LYS A 192 5.77 -3.35 -19.40
C LYS A 192 5.26 -4.78 -19.26
N TYR A 193 4.41 -5.00 -18.26
CA TYR A 193 3.55 -6.17 -18.17
C TYR A 193 2.18 -5.83 -18.74
N ASP A 194 1.77 -6.56 -19.78
CA ASP A 194 0.43 -6.47 -20.36
C ASP A 194 -0.44 -7.58 -19.74
N LEU A 195 -1.48 -7.17 -19.02
CA LEU A 195 -2.36 -8.09 -18.30
C LEU A 195 -3.17 -8.97 -19.24
N VAL A 196 -3.44 -8.51 -20.48
CA VAL A 196 -4.26 -9.25 -21.44
C VAL A 196 -3.46 -10.36 -22.08
N SER A 197 -2.22 -10.08 -22.48
CA SER A 197 -1.35 -11.11 -23.08
C SER A 197 -0.55 -11.92 -22.05
N ASP A 198 -0.59 -11.56 -20.77
CA ASP A 198 0.24 -12.13 -19.70
C ASP A 198 1.74 -12.13 -20.06
N CYS A 199 2.21 -11.04 -20.68
CA CYS A 199 3.57 -10.93 -21.21
C CYS A 199 4.30 -9.73 -20.63
N ILE A 200 5.59 -9.92 -20.33
CA ILE A 200 6.53 -8.86 -20.00
C ILE A 200 7.35 -8.52 -21.24
N SER A 201 7.41 -7.25 -21.61
CA SER A 201 8.23 -6.75 -22.72
C SER A 201 9.01 -5.50 -22.30
N PRO A 202 10.09 -5.14 -22.99
CA PRO A 202 10.64 -3.79 -22.92
C PRO A 202 9.55 -2.75 -23.21
N ALA A 203 9.60 -1.61 -22.51
CA ALA A 203 8.61 -0.54 -22.56
C ALA A 203 9.01 0.62 -23.46
#